data_AF-A0A3E1NMR7-F1
#
_entry.id   AF-A0A3E1NMR7-F1
#
_cell.length_a   1.000
_cell.length_b   1.000
_cell.length_c   1.000
_cell.angle_alpha   90.00
_cell.angle_beta   90.00
_cell.angle_gamma   90.00
#
_symmetry.space_group_name_H-M   'P 1'
#
loop_
_entity.id
_entity.type
_entity.pdbx_description
1 polymer ?
#
loop_
_entity_poly.entity_id
_entity_poly.type
_entity_poly.pdbx_seq_one_letter_code
_entity_poly.pdbx_strand_id
1 'polypeptide(L)'
;MRTKKSQVNKEEYMFSLIAEQAASGQSIKSFCARHGIPSGNWFYWQKRYQQRNVESHNDNGSFTLLQVTPDVVTPVESGIFAEYKGLKIYRPVPASFLKELIG
;
A
#
# COMPACT_ATOMS: atom_id res chain seq x y z
N MET A 1 24.18 -32.19 -10.79
CA MET A 1 23.09 -32.44 -9.81
C MET A 1 23.11 -31.35 -8.74
N ARG A 2 22.14 -30.42 -8.71
CA ARG A 2 21.97 -29.50 -7.57
C ARG A 2 21.21 -30.23 -6.47
N THR A 3 21.80 -30.35 -5.29
CA THR A 3 21.21 -31.02 -4.14
C THR A 3 20.05 -30.18 -3.58
N LYS A 4 18.86 -30.78 -3.45
CA LYS A 4 17.63 -30.10 -2.96
C LYS A 4 17.84 -29.34 -1.63
N LYS A 5 18.74 -29.83 -0.77
CA LYS A 5 19.08 -29.23 0.53
C LYS A 5 19.73 -27.84 0.41
N SER A 6 20.55 -27.61 -0.62
CA SER A 6 21.17 -26.29 -0.86
C SER A 6 20.14 -25.27 -1.35
N GLN A 7 19.10 -25.72 -2.05
CA GLN A 7 18.06 -24.85 -2.57
C GLN A 7 17.08 -24.38 -1.48
N VAL A 8 16.71 -25.27 -0.54
CA VAL A 8 15.85 -24.92 0.61
C VAL A 8 16.50 -23.85 1.48
N ASN A 9 17.79 -24.00 1.79
CA ASN A 9 18.52 -23.02 2.59
C ASN A 9 18.58 -21.64 1.92
N LYS A 10 18.72 -21.60 0.58
CA LYS A 10 18.70 -20.34 -0.17
C LYS A 10 17.33 -19.67 -0.17
N GLU A 11 16.25 -20.44 -0.24
CA GLU A 11 14.88 -19.91 -0.19
C GLU A 11 14.60 -19.27 1.17
N GLU A 12 14.89 -19.98 2.26
CA GLU A 12 14.69 -19.47 3.63
C GLU A 12 15.49 -18.19 3.88
N TYR A 13 16.75 -18.15 3.43
CA TYR A 13 17.59 -16.95 3.51
C TYR A 13 17.03 -15.77 2.71
N MET A 14 16.53 -16.01 1.49
CA MET A 14 15.94 -14.93 0.70
C MET A 14 14.63 -14.42 1.32
N PHE A 15 13.84 -15.30 1.93
CA PHE A 15 12.60 -14.95 2.59
C PHE A 15 12.82 -14.15 3.88
N SER A 16 13.83 -14.49 4.68
CA SER A 16 14.18 -13.70 5.86
C SER A 16 14.59 -12.28 5.47
N LEU A 17 15.37 -12.12 4.39
CA LEU A 17 15.75 -10.80 3.88
C LEU A 17 14.57 -9.98 3.37
N ILE A 18 13.59 -10.60 2.72
CA ILE A 18 12.36 -9.93 2.27
C ILE A 18 11.55 -9.42 3.47
N ALA A 19 11.43 -10.24 4.52
CA ALA A 19 10.75 -9.84 5.75
C ALA A 19 11.50 -8.69 6.47
N GLU A 20 12.83 -8.77 6.54
CA GLU A 20 13.68 -7.72 7.10
C GLU A 20 13.56 -6.40 6.34
N GLN A 21 13.58 -6.45 5.00
CA GLN A 21 13.41 -5.26 4.16
C GLN A 21 12.06 -4.60 4.42
N ALA A 22 10.98 -5.38 4.49
CA ALA A 22 9.64 -4.87 4.77
C ALA A 22 9.55 -4.21 6.15
N ALA A 23 10.16 -4.82 7.18
CA ALA A 23 10.21 -4.25 8.53
C ALA A 23 11.09 -2.99 8.62
N SER A 24 12.16 -2.91 7.82
CA SER A 24 13.10 -1.79 7.86
C SER A 24 12.57 -0.49 7.24
N GLY A 25 11.52 -0.55 6.41
CA GLY A 25 10.98 0.59 5.67
C GLY A 25 11.92 1.18 4.60
N GLN A 26 13.09 0.56 4.37
CA GLN A 26 14.06 1.04 3.39
C GLN A 26 13.60 0.72 1.97
N SER A 27 14.02 1.55 1.01
CA SER A 27 13.75 1.25 -0.41
C SER A 27 14.37 -0.09 -0.82
N ILE A 28 13.67 -0.84 -1.66
CA ILE A 28 14.18 -2.11 -2.22
C ILE A 28 15.54 -1.91 -2.88
N LYS A 29 15.73 -0.79 -3.61
CA LYS A 29 16.98 -0.47 -4.30
C LYS A 29 18.16 -0.32 -3.33
N SER A 30 17.99 0.44 -2.25
CA SER A 30 19.04 0.63 -1.24
C SER A 30 19.34 -0.65 -0.46
N PHE A 31 18.30 -1.43 -0.16
CA PHE A 31 18.45 -2.71 0.53
C PHE A 31 19.23 -3.72 -0.33
N CYS A 32 18.81 -3.90 -1.59
CA CYS A 32 19.49 -4.78 -2.53
C CYS A 32 20.97 -4.40 -2.74
N ALA A 33 21.27 -3.10 -2.83
CA ALA A 33 22.64 -2.63 -2.96
C ALA A 33 23.52 -2.99 -1.75
N ARG A 34 22.99 -2.87 -0.52
CA ARG A 34 23.72 -3.21 0.71
C ARG A 34 24.01 -4.70 0.82
N HIS A 35 23.06 -5.55 0.44
CA HIS A 35 23.17 -7.00 0.54
C HIS A 35 23.79 -7.66 -0.71
N GLY A 36 24.20 -6.87 -1.72
CA GLY A 36 24.80 -7.39 -2.96
C GLY A 36 23.84 -8.22 -3.81
N ILE A 37 22.54 -7.92 -3.76
CA ILE A 37 21.50 -8.70 -4.43
C ILE A 37 21.10 -7.99 -5.74
N PRO A 38 21.17 -8.66 -6.90
CA PRO A 38 20.63 -8.10 -8.13
C PRO A 38 19.12 -7.89 -8.04
N SER A 39 18.62 -6.73 -8.44
CA SER A 39 17.18 -6.40 -8.36
C SER A 39 16.28 -7.42 -9.06
N GLY A 40 16.70 -7.96 -10.21
CA GLY A 40 15.93 -8.99 -10.92
C GLY A 40 15.79 -10.29 -10.11
N ASN A 41 16.85 -10.69 -9.38
CA ASN A 41 16.79 -11.83 -8.47
C ASN A 41 15.90 -11.51 -7.26
N TRP A 42 15.94 -10.28 -6.75
CA TRP A 42 15.06 -9.83 -5.67
C TRP A 42 13.58 -9.97 -6.03
N PHE A 43 13.14 -9.38 -7.15
CA PHE A 43 11.74 -9.43 -7.56
C PHE A 43 11.26 -10.86 -7.83
N TYR A 44 12.13 -11.74 -8.33
CA TYR A 44 11.83 -13.17 -8.46
C TYR A 44 11.50 -13.80 -7.10
N TRP A 45 12.34 -13.59 -6.08
CA TRP A 45 12.12 -14.15 -4.75
C TRP A 45 10.94 -13.49 -4.03
N GLN A 46 10.72 -12.19 -4.24
CA GLN A 46 9.56 -11.48 -3.68
C GLN A 46 8.24 -12.04 -4.21
N LYS A 47 8.14 -12.29 -5.52
CA LYS A 47 6.95 -12.93 -6.11
C LYS A 47 6.71 -14.32 -5.51
N ARG A 48 7.77 -15.11 -5.36
CA ARG A 48 7.71 -16.45 -4.78
C ARG A 48 7.33 -16.44 -3.29
N TYR A 49 7.82 -15.45 -2.55
CA TYR A 49 7.44 -15.21 -1.15
C TYR A 49 5.95 -14.88 -1.05
N GLN A 50 5.43 -14.00 -1.90
CA GLN A 50 3.99 -13.67 -1.94
C GLN A 50 3.14 -14.91 -2.27
N GLN A 51 3.53 -15.70 -3.28
CA GLN A 51 2.81 -16.93 -3.65
C GLN A 51 2.72 -17.93 -2.48
N ARG A 52 3.82 -18.15 -1.74
CA ARG A 52 3.82 -19.02 -0.57
C ARG A 52 2.87 -18.56 0.54
N ASN A 53 2.74 -17.24 0.73
CA ASN A 53 1.80 -16.67 1.69
C ASN A 53 0.34 -16.78 1.21
N VAL A 54 0.10 -16.65 -0.10
CA VAL A 54 -1.24 -16.79 -0.71
C VAL A 54 -1.71 -18.26 -0.72
N GLU A 55 -0.83 -19.21 -1.03
CA GLU A 55 -1.14 -20.65 -0.99
C GLU A 55 -1.53 -21.13 0.42
N SER A 56 -1.01 -20.47 1.47
CA SER A 56 -1.42 -20.74 2.86
C SER A 56 -2.79 -20.13 3.22
N HIS A 57 -3.34 -19.26 2.37
CA HIS A 57 -4.59 -18.51 2.60
C HIS A 57 -5.68 -18.80 1.54
N ASN A 58 -5.64 -20.00 0.94
CA ASN A 58 -6.60 -20.39 -0.08
C ASN A 58 -7.96 -20.78 0.52
N ASP A 59 -8.75 -19.77 0.89
CA ASP A 59 -10.20 -19.78 0.77
C ASP A 59 -10.61 -18.53 -0.02
N ASN A 60 -10.67 -18.69 -1.36
CA ASN A 60 -11.38 -17.82 -2.31
C ASN A 60 -10.87 -16.37 -2.52
N GLY A 61 -10.18 -16.17 -3.65
CA GLY A 61 -10.21 -14.91 -4.41
C GLY A 61 -9.49 -13.72 -3.78
N SER A 62 -8.38 -13.31 -4.40
CA SER A 62 -7.52 -12.19 -4.00
C SER A 62 -8.24 -10.82 -4.08
N PHE A 63 -9.04 -10.50 -3.08
CA PHE A 63 -9.45 -9.14 -2.75
C PHE A 63 -8.86 -8.77 -1.38
N THR A 64 -8.03 -7.72 -1.33
CA THR A 64 -7.65 -7.14 -0.04
C THR A 64 -8.81 -6.28 0.44
N LEU A 65 -9.44 -6.66 1.55
CA LEU A 65 -10.41 -5.81 2.23
C LEU A 65 -9.70 -4.56 2.75
N LEU A 66 -9.81 -3.46 2.02
CA LEU A 66 -9.49 -2.14 2.56
C LEU A 66 -10.48 -1.88 3.69
N GLN A 67 -9.98 -1.90 4.92
CA GLN A 67 -10.71 -1.38 6.07
C GLN A 67 -10.86 0.13 5.85
N VAL A 68 -11.97 0.52 5.22
CA VAL A 68 -12.41 1.91 5.22
C VAL A 68 -12.75 2.21 6.66
N THR A 69 -11.82 2.81 7.42
CA THR A 69 -12.21 3.55 8.62
C THR A 69 -13.30 4.49 8.16
N PRO A 70 -14.53 4.40 8.69
CA PRO A 70 -15.54 5.38 8.36
C PRO A 70 -14.93 6.70 8.79
N ASP A 71 -14.59 7.52 7.80
CA ASP A 71 -14.49 8.95 8.02
C ASP A 71 -15.75 9.30 8.80
N VAL A 72 -15.63 10.06 9.89
CA VAL A 72 -16.78 10.46 10.69
C VAL A 72 -17.62 11.35 9.78
N VAL A 73 -18.48 10.72 8.98
CA VAL A 73 -19.44 11.39 8.12
C VAL A 73 -20.50 11.88 9.09
N THR A 74 -20.24 13.04 9.68
CA THR A 74 -21.32 13.95 10.08
C THR A 74 -22.34 13.93 8.94
N PRO A 75 -23.64 13.70 9.20
CA PRO A 75 -24.64 13.66 8.14
C PRO A 75 -24.51 14.93 7.31
N VAL A 76 -23.92 14.81 6.12
CA VAL A 76 -23.91 15.88 5.15
C VAL A 76 -25.31 15.84 4.61
N GLU A 77 -26.19 16.63 5.24
CA GLU A 77 -27.46 17.01 4.65
C GLU A 77 -27.16 17.45 3.22
N SER A 78 -27.63 16.67 2.25
CA SER A 78 -27.42 16.88 0.82
C SER A 78 -28.28 18.03 0.30
N GLY A 79 -28.33 19.12 1.07
CA GLY A 79 -29.01 20.37 0.76
C GLY A 79 -28.03 21.43 0.24
N ILE A 80 -28.53 22.31 -0.62
CA ILE A 80 -27.81 23.52 -1.01
C ILE A 80 -27.74 24.42 0.24
N PHE A 81 -26.54 24.72 0.72
CA PHE A 81 -26.31 25.65 1.82
C PHE A 81 -26.61 27.10 1.40
N ALA A 82 -26.14 27.50 0.21
CA ALA A 82 -26.39 28.83 -0.34
C ALA A 82 -26.29 28.84 -1.87
N GLU A 83 -27.01 29.76 -2.52
CA GLU A 83 -26.90 30.03 -3.97
C GLU A 83 -26.70 31.53 -4.22
N TYR A 84 -25.72 31.89 -5.04
CA TYR A 84 -25.49 33.27 -5.47
C TYR A 84 -25.14 33.32 -6.96
N LYS A 85 -25.98 33.98 -7.76
CA LYS A 85 -25.81 34.11 -9.23
C LYS A 85 -25.53 32.78 -9.95
N GLY A 86 -26.16 31.68 -9.50
CA GLY A 86 -25.98 30.33 -10.06
C GLY A 86 -24.82 29.53 -9.47
N LEU A 87 -24.02 30.11 -8.57
CA LEU A 87 -23.02 29.37 -7.80
C LEU A 87 -23.69 28.69 -6.61
N LYS A 88 -23.71 27.35 -6.60
CA LYS A 88 -24.29 26.54 -5.53
C LYS A 88 -23.21 26.11 -4.55
N ILE A 89 -23.40 26.46 -3.29
CA ILE A 89 -22.54 26.07 -2.17
C ILE A 89 -23.27 24.97 -1.40
N TYR A 90 -22.62 23.82 -1.26
CA TYR A 90 -23.21 22.64 -0.62
C TYR A 90 -22.79 22.45 0.84
N ARG A 91 -21.83 23.25 1.31
CA ARG A 91 -21.33 23.18 2.68
C ARG A 91 -21.09 24.58 3.22
N PRO A 92 -21.45 24.88 4.48
CA PRO A 92 -21.01 26.12 5.11
C PRO A 92 -19.48 26.20 5.07
N VAL A 93 -18.95 27.29 4.52
CA VAL A 93 -17.52 27.56 4.45
C VAL A 93 -17.20 28.89 5.13
N PRO A 94 -16.14 28.98 5.94
CA PRO A 94 -15.70 30.25 6.52
C PRO A 94 -15.28 31.24 5.43
N ALA A 95 -15.50 32.53 5.68
CA ALA A 95 -15.09 33.59 4.75
C ALA A 95 -13.57 33.63 4.51
N SER A 96 -12.77 33.19 5.50
CA SER A 96 -11.30 33.09 5.36
C SER A 96 -10.88 32.12 4.26
N PHE A 97 -11.53 30.95 4.18
CA PHE A 97 -11.25 29.93 3.16
C PHE A 97 -11.52 30.47 1.75
N LEU A 98 -12.64 31.17 1.56
CA LEU A 98 -12.97 31.78 0.28
C LEU A 98 -11.96 32.86 -0.12
N LYS A 99 -11.46 33.61 0.87
CA LYS A 99 -10.46 34.67 0.65
C LYS A 99 -9.13 34.10 0.16
N GLU A 100 -8.72 32.94 0.66
CA GLU A 100 -7.49 32.26 0.20
C GLU A 100 -7.57 31.82 -1.26
N LEU A 101 -8.77 31.52 -1.78
CA LEU A 101 -8.96 31.07 -3.16
C LEU A 101 -8.91 32.18 -4.21
N ILE A 102 -9.10 33.44 -3.80
CA ILE A 102 -9.24 34.56 -4.74
C ILE A 102 -7.89 35.16 -5.15
N GLY A 103 -6.79 34.86 -4.43
CA GLY A 103 -5.46 35.40 -4.72
C GLY A 103 -5.28 36.85 -4.25
#